data_AF-A0A087NDG2-F1
#
_entry.id   AF-A0A087NDG2-F1
#
_cell.length_a   1.000
_cell.length_b   1.000
_cell.length_c   1.000
_cell.angle_alpha   90.00
_cell.angle_beta   90.00
_cell.angle_gamma   90.00
#
_symmetry.space_group_name_H-M   'P 1'
#
loop_
_entity.id
_entity.type
_entity.pdbx_description
1 polymer ?
#
loop_
_entity_poly.entity_id
_entity_poly.type
_entity_poly.pdbx_seq_one_letter_code
_entity_poly.pdbx_strand_id
1 'polypeptide(L)'
;MADSRAPRDGKFIERIGSYNPVLPKGDEKRVILDVERAKHWVAAGAQPTDRVARFLDAAGVKERIVRNNPNKAVPGQKAKDRAEDRATKLAEAEEARIAAEEAAKAPAEAPAAEEAPAEDAATEQAEG
;
A
#
# COMPACT_ATOMS: atom_id res chain seq x y z
N MET A 1 37.37 7.58 -2.28
CA MET A 1 37.59 8.00 -3.68
C MET A 1 38.69 7.16 -4.30
N ALA A 2 38.42 6.50 -5.42
CA ALA A 2 39.41 5.69 -6.15
C ALA A 2 39.10 5.75 -7.66
N ASP A 3 40.10 5.49 -8.51
CA ASP A 3 39.89 5.33 -9.96
C ASP A 3 39.14 4.02 -10.23
N SER A 4 38.15 4.06 -11.13
CA SER A 4 37.38 2.90 -11.59
C SER A 4 38.21 1.73 -12.13
N ARG A 5 39.40 2.01 -12.67
CA ARG A 5 40.32 1.01 -13.24
C ARG A 5 41.27 0.43 -12.20
N ALA A 6 41.37 1.04 -11.03
CA ALA A 6 42.21 0.54 -9.95
C ALA A 6 41.61 -0.73 -9.34
N PRO A 7 42.44 -1.66 -8.85
CA PRO A 7 41.94 -2.85 -8.14
C PRO A 7 41.11 -2.44 -6.92
N ARG A 8 40.13 -3.29 -6.56
CA ARG A 8 39.14 -3.00 -5.51
C ARG A 8 39.77 -2.61 -4.16
N ASP A 9 40.81 -3.33 -3.77
CA ASP A 9 41.55 -3.12 -2.50
C ASP A 9 42.87 -2.36 -2.72
N GLY A 10 42.99 -1.62 -3.82
CA GLY A 10 44.20 -0.87 -4.20
C GLY A 10 44.33 0.52 -3.57
N LYS A 11 45.23 1.31 -4.15
CA LYS A 11 45.44 2.71 -3.74
C LYS A 11 44.20 3.54 -4.03
N PHE A 12 43.69 4.19 -3.00
CA PHE A 12 42.64 5.20 -3.11
C PHE A 12 43.25 6.61 -3.18
N ILE A 13 42.50 7.55 -3.76
CA ILE A 13 42.84 8.97 -3.82
C ILE A 13 42.63 9.60 -2.44
N GLU A 14 41.45 9.35 -1.84
CA GLU A 14 41.04 9.93 -0.56
C GLU A 14 40.05 9.02 0.17
N ARG A 15 40.17 8.91 1.50
CA ARG A 15 39.18 8.26 2.36
C ARG A 15 38.25 9.35 2.92
N ILE A 16 36.99 9.33 2.50
CA ILE A 16 35.97 10.31 2.90
C ILE A 16 35.00 9.79 3.98
N GLY A 17 35.14 8.54 4.40
CA GLY A 17 34.20 7.92 5.34
C GLY A 17 34.39 6.42 5.54
N SER A 18 33.49 5.82 6.31
CA SER A 18 33.43 4.39 6.60
C SER A 18 31.98 3.88 6.66
N TYR A 19 31.79 2.60 6.35
CA TYR A 19 30.50 1.91 6.45
C TYR A 19 30.68 0.60 7.20
N ASN A 20 29.95 0.42 8.29
CA ASN A 20 29.92 -0.82 9.06
C ASN A 20 28.57 -1.54 8.88
N PRO A 21 28.46 -2.56 8.01
CA PRO A 21 27.20 -3.23 7.74
C PRO A 21 26.63 -4.03 8.92
N VAL A 22 27.44 -4.32 9.94
CA VAL A 22 27.08 -5.17 11.09
C VAL A 22 26.23 -4.39 12.10
N LEU A 23 26.32 -3.06 12.10
CA LEU A 23 25.54 -2.21 12.99
C LEU A 23 24.06 -2.09 12.54
N PRO A 24 23.11 -1.87 13.47
CA PRO A 24 21.70 -1.59 13.16
C PRO A 24 21.53 -0.38 12.23
N LYS A 25 20.44 -0.32 11.46
CA LYS A 25 20.22 0.74 10.45
C LYS A 25 20.13 2.16 11.04
N GLY A 26 19.65 2.28 12.27
CA GLY A 26 19.51 3.57 12.96
C GLY A 26 20.76 4.01 13.73
N ASP A 27 21.84 3.23 13.72
CA ASP A 27 23.08 3.59 14.40
C ASP A 27 23.87 4.60 13.55
N GLU A 28 24.19 5.76 14.11
CA GLU A 28 24.97 6.80 13.45
C GLU A 28 26.38 6.33 13.08
N LYS A 29 26.96 5.41 13.86
CA LYS A 29 28.29 4.84 13.58
C LYS A 29 28.27 3.85 12.41
N ARG A 30 27.09 3.47 11.92
CA ARG A 30 26.94 2.62 10.74
C ARG A 30 27.53 3.29 9.50
N VAL A 31 27.36 4.60 9.36
CA VAL A 31 27.83 5.38 8.22
C VAL A 31 28.48 6.66 8.75
N ILE A 32 29.80 6.75 8.65
CA ILE A 32 30.53 7.96 8.97
C ILE A 32 30.99 8.57 7.65
N LEU A 33 30.65 9.83 7.38
CA LEU A 33 30.97 10.51 6.14
C LEU A 33 31.42 11.95 6.42
N ASP A 34 32.52 12.35 5.79
CA ASP A 34 32.90 13.75 5.65
C ASP A 34 32.04 14.39 4.54
N VAL A 35 31.06 15.18 4.97
CA VAL A 35 30.07 15.81 4.09
C VAL A 35 30.71 16.87 3.19
N GLU A 36 31.72 17.61 3.67
CA GLU A 36 32.36 18.68 2.91
C GLU A 36 33.19 18.11 1.76
N ARG A 37 33.99 17.08 2.05
CA ARG A 37 34.76 16.38 1.02
C ARG A 37 33.87 15.63 0.06
N ALA A 38 32.78 15.02 0.53
CA ALA A 38 31.81 14.38 -0.33
C ALA A 38 31.19 15.36 -1.34
N LYS A 39 30.77 16.55 -0.88
CA LYS A 39 30.25 17.63 -1.74
C LYS A 39 31.29 18.07 -2.78
N HIS A 40 32.52 18.27 -2.36
CA HIS A 40 33.61 18.66 -3.26
C HIS A 40 33.80 17.66 -4.41
N TRP A 41 33.88 16.36 -4.09
CA TRP A 41 34.08 15.33 -5.11
C TRP A 41 32.87 15.14 -6.01
N VAL A 42 31.65 15.23 -5.47
CA VAL A 42 30.42 15.20 -6.28
C VAL A 42 30.37 16.39 -7.24
N ALA A 43 30.73 17.59 -6.78
CA ALA A 43 30.83 18.79 -7.63
C ALA A 43 31.92 18.64 -8.71
N ALA A 44 33.01 17.95 -8.40
CA ALA A 44 34.06 17.60 -9.36
C ALA A 44 33.68 16.47 -10.34
N GLY A 45 32.44 15.94 -10.27
CA GLY A 45 31.92 14.95 -11.21
C GLY A 45 32.06 13.48 -10.77
N ALA A 46 32.41 13.22 -9.51
CA ALA A 46 32.47 11.85 -9.00
C ALA A 46 31.15 11.10 -9.17
N GLN A 47 31.21 9.89 -9.73
CA GLN A 47 30.06 9.00 -9.91
C GLN A 47 30.00 7.96 -8.78
N PRO A 48 29.15 8.14 -7.76
CA PRO A 48 28.99 7.17 -6.69
C PRO A 48 28.23 5.92 -7.18
N THR A 49 28.53 4.77 -6.59
CA THR A 49 27.76 3.53 -6.78
C THR A 49 26.41 3.61 -6.05
N ASP A 50 25.44 2.75 -6.39
CA ASP A 50 24.06 2.82 -5.83
C ASP A 50 24.04 2.80 -4.30
N ARG A 51 24.88 1.98 -3.65
CA ARG A 51 24.95 1.91 -2.19
C ARG A 51 25.49 3.22 -1.59
N VAL A 52 26.53 3.80 -2.19
CA VAL A 52 27.10 5.08 -1.73
C VAL A 52 26.12 6.22 -2.00
N ALA A 53 25.40 6.21 -3.12
CA ALA A 53 24.37 7.19 -3.43
C ALA A 53 23.29 7.23 -2.34
N ARG A 54 22.91 6.09 -1.74
CA ARG A 54 21.95 6.07 -0.62
C ARG A 54 22.48 6.76 0.64
N PHE A 55 23.78 6.67 0.91
CA PHE A 55 24.39 7.36 2.03
C PHE A 55 24.53 8.86 1.77
N LEU A 56 24.88 9.23 0.53
CA LEU A 56 24.94 10.63 0.11
C LEU A 56 23.57 11.31 0.10
N ASP A 57 22.53 10.59 -0.29
CA ASP A 57 21.13 11.02 -0.29
C ASP A 57 20.64 11.24 1.16
N ALA A 58 20.91 10.28 2.05
CA ALA A 58 20.61 10.41 3.48
C ALA A 58 21.36 11.58 4.15
N ALA A 59 22.56 11.91 3.65
CA ALA A 59 23.36 13.04 4.11
C ALA A 59 23.03 14.38 3.40
N GLY A 60 22.07 14.41 2.47
CA GLY A 60 21.69 15.61 1.72
C GLY A 60 22.76 16.13 0.75
N VAL A 61 23.70 15.27 0.31
CA VAL A 61 24.80 15.63 -0.59
C VAL A 61 24.43 15.45 -2.05
N LYS A 62 23.73 14.37 -2.39
CA LYS A 62 23.31 14.06 -3.76
C LYS A 62 22.00 13.29 -3.74
N GLU A 63 20.98 13.83 -4.38
CA GLU A 63 19.70 13.15 -4.55
C GLU A 63 19.88 11.86 -5.36
N ARG A 64 19.30 10.78 -4.85
CA ARG A 64 19.31 9.50 -5.55
C ARG A 64 18.18 9.42 -6.55
N ILE A 65 18.51 9.07 -7.79
CA ILE A 65 17.51 8.68 -8.79
C ILE A 65 16.85 7.37 -8.33
N VAL A 66 15.59 7.46 -7.91
CA VAL A 66 14.79 6.31 -7.50
C VAL A 66 14.45 5.47 -8.74
N ARG A 67 15.05 4.29 -8.86
CA ARG A 67 14.81 3.36 -9.98
C ARG A 67 13.48 2.62 -9.91
N ASN A 68 12.75 2.73 -8.79
CA ASN A 68 11.41 2.16 -8.67
C ASN A 68 10.39 3.21 -9.14
N ASN A 69 9.53 2.86 -10.11
CA ASN A 69 8.42 3.71 -10.56
C ASN A 69 7.13 3.26 -9.82
N PRO A 70 6.69 3.97 -8.78
CA PRO A 70 5.49 3.59 -8.01
C PRO A 70 4.22 3.64 -8.86
N ASN A 71 4.23 4.46 -9.92
CA ASN A 71 3.07 4.65 -10.79
C ASN A 71 2.93 3.56 -11.85
N LYS A 72 3.91 2.65 -12.00
CA LYS A 72 3.84 1.56 -12.99
C LYS A 72 2.69 0.58 -12.72
N ALA A 73 2.32 0.40 -11.45
CA ALA A 73 1.23 -0.49 -11.05
C ALA A 73 -0.16 0.20 -11.11
N VAL A 74 -0.21 1.52 -11.30
CA VAL A 74 -1.48 2.26 -11.34
C VAL A 74 -2.16 2.01 -12.69
N PRO A 75 -3.40 1.50 -12.72
CA PRO A 75 -4.15 1.35 -13.96
C PRO A 75 -4.27 2.70 -14.69
N GLY A 76 -4.12 2.70 -16.01
CA GLY A 76 -4.31 3.91 -16.81
C GLY A 76 -5.72 4.50 -16.64
N GLN A 77 -5.89 5.79 -16.95
CA GLN A 77 -7.15 6.51 -16.70
C GLN A 77 -8.38 5.79 -17.27
N LYS A 78 -8.30 5.31 -18.51
CA LYS A 78 -9.38 4.53 -19.15
C LYS A 78 -9.79 3.25 -18.40
N ALA A 79 -8.89 2.64 -17.62
CA ALA A 79 -9.20 1.48 -16.81
C ALA A 79 -9.91 1.87 -15.52
N LYS A 80 -9.59 3.05 -14.95
CA LYS A 80 -10.27 3.64 -13.80
C LYS A 80 -11.68 4.08 -14.18
N ASP A 81 -11.83 4.82 -15.28
CA ASP A 81 -13.13 5.29 -15.76
C ASP A 81 -14.09 4.10 -15.99
N ARG A 82 -13.60 3.01 -16.62
CA ARG A 82 -14.40 1.80 -16.83
C ARG A 82 -14.76 1.09 -15.51
N ALA A 83 -13.89 1.12 -14.51
CA ALA A 83 -14.16 0.51 -13.22
C ALA A 83 -15.21 1.31 -12.45
N GLU A 84 -15.15 2.64 -12.53
CA GLU A 84 -16.14 3.57 -11.97
C GLU A 84 -17.50 3.38 -12.65
N ASP A 85 -17.55 3.37 -13.99
CA ASP A 85 -18.80 3.13 -14.75
C ASP A 85 -19.44 1.78 -14.39
N ARG A 86 -18.62 0.73 -14.25
CA ARG A 86 -19.11 -0.60 -13.85
C ARG A 86 -19.58 -0.62 -12.41
N ALA A 87 -18.91 0.09 -11.51
CA ALA A 87 -19.30 0.18 -10.11
C ALA A 87 -20.63 0.95 -9.96
N THR A 88 -20.79 2.07 -10.65
CA THR A 88 -22.05 2.83 -10.68
C THR A 88 -23.18 1.99 -11.22
N LYS A 89 -22.95 1.27 -12.34
CA LYS A 89 -23.96 0.38 -12.91
C LYS A 89 -24.32 -0.81 -12.01
N LEU A 90 -23.36 -1.33 -11.23
CA LEU A 90 -23.63 -2.39 -10.26
C LEU A 90 -24.45 -1.85 -9.07
N ALA A 91 -24.11 -0.67 -8.58
CA ALA A 91 -24.81 -0.02 -7.48
C ALA A 91 -26.27 0.31 -7.86
N GLU A 92 -26.49 0.91 -9.04
CA GLU A 92 -27.84 1.17 -9.56
C GLU A 92 -28.65 -0.13 -9.77
N ALA A 93 -28.01 -1.19 -10.26
CA ALA A 93 -28.66 -2.49 -10.43
C ALA A 93 -29.00 -3.17 -9.10
N GLU A 94 -28.16 -3.00 -8.08
CA GLU A 94 -28.40 -3.51 -6.73
C GLU A 94 -29.48 -2.72 -6.00
N GLU A 95 -29.48 -1.39 -6.11
CA GLU A 95 -30.57 -0.54 -5.60
C GLU A 95 -31.90 -0.86 -6.29
N ALA A 96 -31.91 -1.06 -7.61
CA ALA A 96 -33.11 -1.49 -8.33
C ALA A 96 -33.58 -2.90 -7.92
N ARG A 97 -32.65 -3.83 -7.64
CA ARG A 97 -32.99 -5.17 -7.12
C ARG A 97 -33.57 -5.09 -5.71
N ILE A 98 -32.99 -4.28 -4.83
CA ILE A 98 -33.47 -4.09 -3.45
C ILE A 98 -34.86 -3.44 -3.46
N ALA A 99 -35.09 -2.40 -4.29
CA ALA A 99 -36.41 -1.77 -4.42
C ALA A 99 -37.48 -2.72 -4.98
N ALA A 100 -37.12 -3.60 -5.94
CA ALA A 100 -38.02 -4.62 -6.46
C ALA A 100 -38.34 -5.71 -5.42
N GLU A 101 -37.36 -6.09 -4.60
CA GLU A 101 -37.54 -7.05 -3.50
C GLU A 101 -38.39 -6.46 -2.36
N GLU A 102 -38.21 -5.18 -2.03
CA GLU A 102 -39.00 -4.46 -1.03
C GLU A 102 -40.47 -4.28 -1.49
N ALA A 103 -40.69 -3.92 -2.76
CA ALA A 103 -42.03 -3.85 -3.34
C ALA A 103 -42.73 -5.21 -3.42
N ALA A 104 -41.98 -6.31 -3.61
CA ALA A 104 -42.51 -7.67 -3.59
C ALA A 104 -42.82 -8.20 -2.18
N LYS A 105 -42.21 -7.63 -1.14
CA LYS A 105 -42.47 -7.98 0.27
C LYS A 105 -43.60 -7.15 0.92
N ALA A 106 -43.98 -6.03 0.30
CA ALA A 106 -45.05 -5.15 0.76
C ALA A 106 -46.50 -5.71 0.74
N PRO A 107 -46.90 -6.78 0.03
CA PRO A 107 -48.27 -7.28 0.10
C PRO A 107 -48.49 -8.42 1.11
N ALA A 108 -47.49 -8.79 1.94
CA ALA A 108 -47.60 -9.94 2.84
C ALA A 108 -47.71 -9.61 4.34
N GLU A 109 -47.83 -8.34 4.74
CA GLU A 109 -48.13 -7.97 6.13
C GLU A 109 -49.42 -7.12 6.22
N ALA A 110 -50.44 -7.74 6.81
CA ALA A 110 -51.82 -7.28 7.12
C ALA A 110 -52.86 -7.31 5.97
N PRO A 111 -53.95 -8.11 6.08
CA PRO A 111 -54.67 -8.40 7.33
C PRO A 111 -54.94 -9.91 7.54
N ALA A 112 -54.43 -10.47 8.64
CA ALA A 112 -55.00 -11.67 9.23
C ALA A 112 -54.84 -11.60 10.75
N ALA A 113 -55.39 -10.53 11.32
CA ALA A 113 -55.79 -10.49 12.71
C ALA A 113 -57.19 -9.88 12.72
N GLU A 114 -58.22 -10.73 12.86
CA GLU A 114 -59.35 -10.59 13.79
C GLU A 114 -60.55 -11.46 13.36
N GLU A 115 -60.56 -12.73 13.79
CA GLU A 115 -61.78 -13.35 14.33
C GLU A 115 -61.36 -14.51 15.27
N ALA A 116 -61.37 -14.21 16.58
CA ALA A 116 -61.59 -15.17 17.66
C ALA A 116 -62.91 -14.75 18.33
N PRO A 117 -63.67 -15.60 19.07
CA PRO A 117 -63.29 -16.87 19.72
C PRO A 117 -64.44 -17.94 19.77
N ALA A 118 -64.19 -19.07 20.46
CA ALA A 118 -65.12 -19.99 21.18
C ALA A 118 -64.78 -21.48 20.88
N GLU A 119 -64.00 -22.14 21.73
CA GLU A 119 -64.46 -23.05 22.81
C GLU A 119 -65.17 -24.32 22.29
N ASP A 120 -64.46 -25.45 22.33
CA ASP A 120 -64.99 -26.66 22.98
C ASP A 120 -63.84 -27.47 23.60
N ALA A 121 -64.18 -28.08 24.72
CA ALA A 121 -63.30 -28.51 25.79
C ALA A 121 -62.81 -29.96 25.68
N ALA A 122 -61.66 -30.21 26.31
CA ALA A 122 -61.32 -31.38 27.12
C ALA A 122 -61.69 -32.82 26.66
N THR A 123 -60.66 -33.65 26.47
CA THR A 123 -60.48 -34.97 27.16
C THR A 123 -59.08 -35.51 26.79
N GLU A 124 -58.10 -35.42 27.69
CA GLU A 124 -57.69 -36.44 28.68
C GLU A 124 -57.22 -37.80 28.11
N GLN A 125 -55.91 -38.07 28.31
CA GLN A 125 -55.25 -39.37 28.59
C GLN A 125 -55.15 -40.38 27.42
N ALA A 126 -54.19 -41.30 27.32
CA ALA A 126 -53.29 -41.92 28.29
C ALA A 126 -52.08 -42.56 27.57
N GLU A 127 -51.12 -42.98 28.39
CA GLU A 127 -49.91 -43.78 28.10
C GLU A 127 -50.06 -44.94 27.11
N GLY A 128 -48.92 -45.30 26.51
CA GLY A 128 -48.65 -46.58 25.83
C GLY A 128 -47.22 -46.67 25.34
#